data_AF-A0A9D9YCF1-F1
#
_entry.id   AF-A0A9D9YCF1-F1
#
_cell.length_a   1.000
_cell.length_b   1.000
_cell.length_c   1.000
_cell.angle_alpha   90.00
_cell.angle_beta   90.00
_cell.angle_gamma   90.00
#
_symmetry.space_group_name_H-M   'P 1'
#
loop_
_entity.id
_entity.type
_entity.pdbx_description
1 polymer ?
#
loop_
_entity_poly.entity_id
_entity_poly.type
_entity_poly.pdbx_seq_one_letter_code
_entity_poly.pdbx_strand_id
1 'polypeptide(L)'
;MSLLQKLQSIDEIKPQAMKYDYLIILGSAYPNVKDRFQHAIDLVKNGICCDSIVVLSGARPLTESEKNKIQKDFNILDDQVPQTEAQSMIFLYQHMAMPESMRNLPIQIIDVPMKFGAQGQLIRPTTGDTVDAWMDLDPTPGKCLAISNQPYVLYQDSVLKTLLPQSFIVEAVGARDGNMNIDLCLDTLARFLYQEHKRASKK
;
A
#
# COMPACT_ATOMS: atom_id res chain seq x y z
N MET A 1 26.67 -8.47 -7.19
CA MET A 1 25.44 -7.65 -7.25
C MET A 1 24.67 -8.03 -8.50
N SER A 2 23.43 -8.52 -8.37
CA SER A 2 22.62 -8.96 -9.52
C SER A 2 22.00 -7.78 -10.28
N LEU A 3 21.52 -7.99 -11.50
CA LEU A 3 20.82 -6.95 -12.27
C LEU A 3 19.56 -6.46 -11.52
N LEU A 4 18.82 -7.36 -10.88
CA LEU A 4 17.63 -7.02 -10.11
C LEU A 4 17.93 -6.13 -8.90
N GLN A 5 19.11 -6.29 -8.27
CA GLN A 5 19.57 -5.39 -7.21
C GLN A 5 19.86 -3.99 -7.75
N LYS A 6 20.51 -3.89 -8.92
CA LYS A 6 20.79 -2.60 -9.57
C LYS A 6 19.51 -1.86 -10.00
N LEU A 7 18.47 -2.61 -10.34
CA LEU A 7 17.14 -2.08 -10.67
C LEU A 7 16.29 -1.80 -9.42
N GLN A 8 16.83 -2.00 -8.21
CA GLN A 8 16.13 -1.83 -6.93
C GLN A 8 14.80 -2.61 -6.85
N SER A 9 14.70 -3.74 -7.53
CA SER A 9 13.47 -4.55 -7.62
C SER A 9 13.37 -5.62 -6.53
N ILE A 10 14.42 -5.81 -5.73
CA ILE A 10 14.48 -6.87 -4.70
C ILE A 10 15.04 -6.41 -3.36
N ASP A 11 15.96 -5.44 -3.35
CA ASP A 11 16.57 -4.95 -2.11
C ASP A 11 15.59 -4.06 -1.33
N GLU A 12 15.77 -3.96 -0.02
CA GLU A 12 14.96 -3.06 0.81
C GLU A 12 15.15 -1.60 0.36
N ILE A 13 14.05 -0.87 0.19
CA ILE A 13 14.06 0.58 0.02
C ILE A 13 13.69 1.20 1.35
N LYS A 14 14.61 1.98 1.93
CA LYS A 14 14.48 2.57 3.26
C LYS A 14 13.96 4.01 3.22
N PRO A 15 13.25 4.47 4.26
CA PRO A 15 12.83 5.86 4.38
C PRO A 15 14.03 6.81 4.42
N GLN A 16 13.90 8.00 3.82
CA GLN A 16 14.93 9.04 3.82
C GLN A 16 14.83 9.99 5.02
N ALA A 17 13.68 10.05 5.70
CA ALA A 17 13.45 10.87 6.87
C ALA A 17 12.99 10.02 8.06
N MET A 18 13.05 10.60 9.27
CA MET A 18 12.58 9.95 10.50
C MET A 18 11.17 10.39 10.90
N LYS A 19 10.65 11.49 10.33
CA LYS A 19 9.32 12.03 10.62
C LYS A 19 8.52 12.27 9.35
N TYR A 20 7.27 11.80 9.36
CA TYR A 20 6.27 11.98 8.31
C TYR A 20 4.94 12.47 8.91
N ASP A 21 4.13 13.13 8.10
CA ASP A 21 2.78 13.53 8.51
C ASP A 21 1.80 12.36 8.30
N TYR A 22 2.02 11.56 7.25
CA TYR A 22 1.16 10.44 6.85
C TYR A 22 1.95 9.14 6.64
N LEU A 23 1.54 8.08 7.32
CA LEU A 23 1.89 6.69 6.99
C LEU A 23 0.82 6.11 6.08
N ILE A 24 1.12 5.93 4.79
CA ILE A 24 0.17 5.41 3.81
C ILE A 24 0.36 3.89 3.65
N ILE A 25 -0.66 3.10 3.99
CA ILE A 25 -0.69 1.67 3.71
C ILE A 25 -1.50 1.43 2.44
N LEU A 26 -0.83 0.99 1.38
CA LEU A 26 -1.47 0.70 0.11
C LEU A 26 -2.22 -0.65 0.18
N GLY A 27 -3.37 -0.72 -0.47
CA GLY A 27 -4.15 -1.94 -0.68
C GLY A 27 -3.48 -2.97 -1.60
N SER A 28 -3.77 -4.25 -1.38
CA SER A 28 -3.29 -5.40 -2.16
C SER A 28 -4.06 -6.67 -1.81
N ALA A 29 -3.70 -7.78 -2.44
CA ALA A 29 -4.06 -9.13 -1.99
C ALA A 29 -3.52 -9.43 -0.59
N TYR A 30 -4.28 -10.18 0.20
CA TYR A 30 -3.69 -10.94 1.30
C TYR A 30 -2.84 -12.07 0.68
N PRO A 31 -1.55 -12.27 1.03
CA PRO A 31 -0.81 -11.85 2.22
C PRO A 31 -0.02 -10.54 2.13
N ASN A 32 0.11 -9.94 0.94
CA ASN A 32 0.98 -8.76 0.72
C ASN A 32 0.65 -7.60 1.66
N VAL A 33 -0.64 -7.36 1.92
CA VAL A 33 -1.09 -6.33 2.88
C VAL A 33 -0.57 -6.61 4.30
N LYS A 34 -0.58 -7.87 4.74
CA LYS A 34 -0.02 -8.26 6.04
C LYS A 34 1.47 -7.95 6.11
N ASP A 35 2.21 -8.24 5.05
CA ASP A 35 3.64 -7.93 4.97
C ASP A 35 3.90 -6.42 4.97
N ARG A 36 3.03 -5.61 4.33
CA ARG A 36 3.08 -4.14 4.41
C ARG A 36 2.87 -3.65 5.84
N PHE A 37 1.84 -4.15 6.54
CA PHE A 37 1.63 -3.80 7.94
C PHE A 37 2.81 -4.19 8.81
N GLN A 38 3.36 -5.39 8.61
CA GLN A 38 4.53 -5.85 9.37
C GLN A 38 5.74 -4.93 9.13
N HIS A 39 6.02 -4.58 7.87
CA HIS A 39 7.11 -3.66 7.56
C HIS A 39 6.88 -2.26 8.17
N ALA A 40 5.65 -1.74 8.12
CA ALA A 40 5.30 -0.48 8.76
C ALA A 40 5.53 -0.50 10.27
N ILE A 41 5.12 -1.59 10.95
CA ILE A 41 5.36 -1.81 12.37
C ILE A 41 6.86 -1.82 12.68
N ASP A 42 7.66 -2.50 11.86
CA ASP A 42 9.11 -2.58 12.05
C ASP A 42 9.78 -1.22 11.86
N LEU A 43 9.33 -0.42 10.89
CA LEU A 43 9.80 0.95 10.70
C LEU A 43 9.49 1.83 11.93
N VAL A 44 8.28 1.76 12.48
CA VAL A 44 7.92 2.54 13.67
C VAL A 44 8.71 2.07 14.90
N LYS A 45 8.91 0.76 15.08
CA LYS A 45 9.79 0.21 16.13
C LYS A 45 11.23 0.70 16.01
N ASN A 46 11.70 0.95 14.79
CA ASN A 46 13.02 1.49 14.49
C ASN A 46 13.09 3.03 14.51
N GLY A 47 12.06 3.69 15.03
CA GLY A 47 12.06 5.13 15.32
C GLY A 47 11.45 6.02 14.25
N ILE A 48 10.85 5.47 13.19
CA ILE A 48 10.03 6.27 12.27
C ILE A 48 8.79 6.77 13.01
N CYS A 49 8.58 8.08 12.98
CA CYS A 49 7.42 8.75 13.57
C CYS A 49 6.48 9.23 12.48
N CYS A 50 5.18 9.01 12.66
CA CYS A 50 4.13 9.50 11.77
C CYS A 50 3.03 10.15 12.60
N ASP A 51 2.39 11.20 12.07
CA ASP A 51 1.33 11.91 12.79
C ASP A 51 -0.06 11.26 12.57
N SER A 52 -0.25 10.52 11.46
CA SER A 52 -1.47 9.76 11.16
C SER A 52 -1.23 8.57 10.22
N ILE A 53 -2.19 7.65 10.15
CA ILE A 53 -2.21 6.50 9.24
C ILE A 53 -3.32 6.68 8.22
N VAL A 54 -3.02 6.48 6.94
CA VAL A 54 -4.00 6.47 5.85
C VAL A 54 -3.97 5.10 5.19
N VAL A 55 -5.10 4.42 5.19
CA VAL A 55 -5.28 3.13 4.53
C VAL A 55 -6.01 3.36 3.21
N LEU A 56 -5.34 3.09 2.10
CA LEU A 56 -5.91 3.25 0.76
C LEU A 56 -6.35 1.89 0.21
N SER A 57 -7.66 1.64 0.20
CA SER A 57 -8.22 0.32 -0.12
C SER A 57 -9.45 0.39 -1.03
N GLY A 58 -9.69 -0.69 -1.77
CA GLY A 58 -10.92 -0.86 -2.55
C GLY A 58 -11.81 -1.95 -1.96
N ALA A 59 -13.13 -1.84 -2.15
CA ALA A 59 -14.13 -2.80 -1.71
C ALA A 59 -14.19 -4.07 -2.59
N ARG A 60 -13.05 -4.58 -3.08
CA ARG A 60 -13.07 -5.85 -3.83
C ARG A 60 -13.35 -7.01 -2.87
N PRO A 61 -14.17 -7.99 -3.26
CA PRO A 61 -14.30 -9.23 -2.50
C PRO A 61 -12.95 -9.95 -2.36
N LEU A 62 -12.72 -10.53 -1.18
CA LEU A 62 -11.63 -11.47 -0.98
C LEU A 62 -11.91 -12.77 -1.72
N THR A 63 -10.86 -13.37 -2.25
CA THR A 63 -10.93 -14.74 -2.77
C THR A 63 -11.02 -15.75 -1.62
N GLU A 64 -11.55 -16.94 -1.89
CA GLU A 64 -11.59 -18.02 -0.89
C GLU A 64 -10.20 -18.40 -0.38
N SER A 65 -9.17 -18.31 -1.24
CA SER A 65 -7.78 -18.50 -0.81
C SER A 65 -7.31 -17.44 0.19
N GLU A 66 -7.72 -16.18 0.01
CA GLU A 66 -7.40 -15.10 0.96
C GLU A 66 -8.11 -15.32 2.29
N LYS A 67 -9.42 -15.62 2.25
CA LYS A 67 -10.23 -15.90 3.44
C LYS A 67 -9.66 -17.05 4.26
N ASN A 68 -9.41 -18.20 3.63
CA ASN A 68 -8.82 -19.38 4.29
C ASN A 68 -7.46 -19.07 4.94
N LYS A 69 -6.65 -18.22 4.30
CA LYS A 69 -5.34 -17.85 4.83
C LYS A 69 -5.45 -16.89 6.01
N ILE A 70 -6.37 -15.92 5.98
CA ILE A 70 -6.65 -15.05 7.14
C ILE A 70 -7.17 -15.89 8.31
N GLN A 71 -8.15 -16.76 8.05
CA GLN A 71 -8.73 -17.64 9.05
C GLN A 71 -7.67 -18.47 9.77
N LYS A 72 -6.76 -19.08 9.00
CA LYS A 72 -5.65 -19.87 9.54
C LYS A 72 -4.63 -19.03 10.30
N ASP A 73 -4.24 -17.88 9.77
CA ASP A 73 -3.19 -17.04 10.35
C ASP A 73 -3.61 -16.40 11.68
N PHE A 74 -4.90 -16.17 11.88
CA PHE A 74 -5.46 -15.56 13.10
C PHE A 74 -6.26 -16.54 13.96
N ASN A 75 -6.44 -17.79 13.52
CA ASN A 75 -7.20 -18.83 14.21
C ASN A 75 -8.61 -18.37 14.62
N ILE A 76 -9.36 -17.83 13.65
CA ILE A 76 -10.71 -17.28 13.83
C ILE A 76 -11.78 -18.16 13.17
N LEU A 77 -13.05 -17.92 13.53
CA LEU A 77 -14.20 -18.56 12.91
C LEU A 77 -14.55 -17.92 11.55
N ASP A 78 -15.27 -18.64 10.70
CA ASP A 78 -15.59 -18.21 9.33
C ASP A 78 -16.44 -16.91 9.28
N ASP A 79 -17.35 -16.74 10.23
CA ASP A 79 -18.20 -15.55 10.39
C ASP A 79 -17.42 -14.30 10.83
N GLN A 80 -16.17 -14.47 11.29
CA GLN A 80 -15.25 -13.39 11.67
C GLN A 80 -14.30 -13.01 10.54
N VAL A 81 -14.27 -13.77 9.43
CA VAL A 81 -13.35 -13.51 8.31
C VAL A 81 -13.83 -12.29 7.52
N PRO A 82 -12.95 -11.31 7.26
CA PRO A 82 -13.26 -10.17 6.40
C PRO A 82 -13.73 -10.60 5.00
N GLN A 83 -14.68 -9.87 4.43
CA GLN A 83 -15.24 -10.20 3.12
C GLN A 83 -14.63 -9.36 2.00
N THR A 84 -14.10 -8.18 2.30
CA THR A 84 -13.45 -7.28 1.32
C THR A 84 -12.00 -6.97 1.69
N GLU A 85 -11.24 -6.46 0.71
CA GLU A 85 -9.87 -5.97 0.95
C GLU A 85 -9.84 -4.86 2.02
N ALA A 86 -10.73 -3.88 1.94
CA ALA A 86 -10.86 -2.82 2.96
C ALA A 86 -11.08 -3.40 4.37
N GLN A 87 -12.04 -4.32 4.51
CA GLN A 87 -12.29 -4.99 5.79
C GLN A 87 -11.08 -5.79 6.26
N SER A 88 -10.32 -6.41 5.35
CA SER A 88 -9.09 -7.13 5.71
C SER A 88 -8.01 -6.21 6.26
N MET A 89 -7.88 -4.99 5.72
CA MET A 89 -6.92 -4.00 6.23
C MET A 89 -7.31 -3.50 7.62
N ILE A 90 -8.60 -3.24 7.85
CA ILE A 90 -9.13 -2.88 9.17
C ILE A 90 -8.87 -4.01 10.17
N PHE A 91 -9.17 -5.25 9.78
CA PHE A 91 -8.96 -6.42 10.59
C PHE A 91 -7.48 -6.57 11.00
N LEU A 92 -6.55 -6.44 10.03
CA LEU A 92 -5.11 -6.48 10.30
C LEU A 92 -4.67 -5.36 11.24
N TYR A 93 -5.18 -4.14 11.03
CA TYR A 93 -4.90 -3.03 11.95
C TYR A 93 -5.30 -3.37 13.38
N GLN A 94 -6.49 -3.94 13.58
CA GLN A 94 -7.01 -4.26 14.91
C GLN A 94 -6.28 -5.43 15.59
N HIS A 95 -5.87 -6.45 14.83
CA HIS A 95 -5.41 -7.72 15.40
C HIS A 95 -3.89 -7.90 15.39
N MET A 96 -3.14 -7.15 14.58
CA MET A 96 -1.68 -7.23 14.58
C MET A 96 -1.10 -6.53 15.82
N ALA A 97 0.00 -7.07 16.35
CA ALA A 97 0.72 -6.49 17.48
C ALA A 97 1.55 -5.28 17.03
N MET A 98 1.10 -4.07 17.41
CA MET A 98 1.74 -2.81 17.05
C MET A 98 2.33 -2.12 18.29
N PRO A 99 3.42 -1.34 18.16
CA PRO A 99 3.88 -0.47 19.23
C PRO A 99 2.80 0.56 19.57
N GLU A 100 2.74 0.98 20.84
CA GLU A 100 1.74 1.93 21.33
C GLU A 100 1.75 3.25 20.54
N SER A 101 2.94 3.69 20.14
CA SER A 101 3.14 4.88 19.30
C SER A 101 2.43 4.81 17.95
N MET A 102 2.24 3.61 17.39
CA MET A 102 1.47 3.40 16.15
C MET A 102 -0.01 3.19 16.45
N ARG A 103 -0.33 2.45 17.51
CA ARG A 103 -1.72 2.12 17.89
C ARG A 103 -2.55 3.37 18.22
N ASN A 104 -1.91 4.38 18.79
CA ASN A 104 -2.55 5.62 19.22
C ASN A 104 -2.69 6.67 18.09
N LEU A 105 -2.20 6.38 16.88
CA LEU A 105 -2.32 7.30 15.76
C LEU A 105 -3.75 7.37 15.24
N PRO A 106 -4.22 8.57 14.83
CA PRO A 106 -5.43 8.68 14.03
C PRO A 106 -5.30 7.83 12.76
N ILE A 107 -6.30 7.00 12.49
CA ILE A 107 -6.37 6.20 11.28
C ILE A 107 -7.55 6.66 10.41
N GLN A 108 -7.25 6.88 9.13
CA GLN A 108 -8.23 7.17 8.10
C GLN A 108 -8.27 6.02 7.11
N ILE A 109 -9.45 5.40 6.96
CA ILE A 109 -9.65 4.30 6.03
C ILE A 109 -10.42 4.83 4.83
N ILE A 110 -9.78 4.75 3.67
CA ILE A 110 -10.38 5.05 2.38
C ILE A 110 -10.82 3.73 1.78
N ASP A 111 -12.13 3.50 1.75
CA ASP A 111 -12.77 2.32 1.16
C ASP A 111 -13.56 2.75 -0.07
N VAL A 112 -12.97 2.55 -1.24
CA VAL A 112 -13.61 2.91 -2.51
C VAL A 112 -14.48 1.74 -2.98
N PRO A 113 -15.79 1.93 -3.24
CA PRO A 113 -16.66 0.86 -3.70
C PRO A 113 -16.29 0.36 -5.10
N MET A 114 -16.66 -0.88 -5.41
CA MET A 114 -16.62 -1.40 -6.79
C MET A 114 -17.43 -0.49 -7.71
N LYS A 115 -16.91 -0.19 -8.90
CA LYS A 115 -17.58 0.68 -9.88
C LYS A 115 -18.10 -0.10 -11.07
N PHE A 116 -19.17 0.38 -11.70
CA PHE A 116 -19.64 -0.17 -12.95
C PHE A 116 -18.83 0.39 -14.13
N GLY A 117 -18.34 -0.51 -14.99
CA GLY A 117 -17.72 -0.17 -16.26
C GLY A 117 -18.73 0.26 -17.32
N ALA A 118 -18.23 0.75 -18.44
CA ALA A 118 -19.05 1.20 -19.57
C ALA A 118 -19.95 0.09 -20.15
N GLN A 119 -19.63 -1.18 -19.91
CA GLN A 119 -20.41 -2.34 -20.36
C GLN A 119 -21.19 -2.99 -19.21
N GLY A 120 -21.35 -2.30 -18.07
CA GLY A 120 -22.09 -2.78 -16.90
C GLY A 120 -21.35 -3.83 -16.05
N GLN A 121 -20.10 -4.16 -16.38
CA GLN A 121 -19.27 -5.06 -15.58
C GLN A 121 -18.76 -4.36 -14.32
N LEU A 122 -18.64 -5.09 -13.21
CA LEU A 122 -17.99 -4.56 -12.01
C LEU A 122 -16.47 -4.47 -12.23
N ILE A 123 -15.92 -3.28 -12.01
CA ILE A 123 -14.50 -2.96 -12.12
C ILE A 123 -13.96 -2.65 -10.73
N ARG A 124 -12.77 -3.20 -10.47
CA ARG A 124 -12.04 -2.96 -9.22
C ARG A 124 -11.56 -1.50 -9.16
N PRO A 125 -11.63 -0.85 -7.98
CA PRO A 125 -10.94 0.41 -7.76
C PRO A 125 -9.45 0.28 -8.02
N THR A 126 -8.87 1.34 -8.56
CA THR A 126 -7.44 1.50 -8.77
C THR A 126 -6.83 2.34 -7.65
N THR A 127 -5.50 2.36 -7.53
CA THR A 127 -4.80 3.31 -6.64
C THR A 127 -5.17 4.76 -6.95
N GLY A 128 -5.48 5.08 -8.21
CA GLY A 128 -6.00 6.40 -8.60
C GLY A 128 -7.28 6.74 -7.88
N ASP A 129 -8.27 5.83 -7.95
CA ASP A 129 -9.57 6.03 -7.32
C ASP A 129 -9.46 6.20 -5.79
N THR A 130 -8.53 5.48 -5.13
CA THR A 130 -8.33 5.62 -3.68
C THR A 130 -7.58 6.89 -3.29
N VAL A 131 -6.66 7.38 -4.13
CA VAL A 131 -6.02 8.69 -3.91
C VAL A 131 -7.01 9.82 -4.13
N ASP A 132 -7.81 9.77 -5.19
CA ASP A 132 -8.82 10.80 -5.47
C ASP A 132 -9.83 10.89 -4.31
N ALA A 133 -10.33 9.74 -3.84
CA ALA A 133 -11.22 9.69 -2.68
C ALA A 133 -10.58 10.19 -1.38
N TRP A 134 -9.26 10.04 -1.22
CA TRP A 134 -8.55 10.63 -0.09
C TRP A 134 -8.43 12.16 -0.23
N MET A 135 -8.15 12.66 -1.44
CA MET A 135 -8.03 14.10 -1.71
C MET A 135 -9.38 14.83 -1.58
N ASP A 136 -10.50 14.15 -1.85
CA ASP A 136 -11.85 14.70 -1.63
C ASP A 136 -12.14 15.01 -0.15
N LEU A 137 -11.34 14.47 0.78
CA LEU A 137 -11.42 14.78 2.21
C LEU A 137 -10.56 15.99 2.61
N ASP A 138 -9.99 16.68 1.63
CA ASP A 138 -9.14 17.87 1.78
C ASP A 138 -8.03 17.73 2.84
N PRO A 139 -7.18 16.68 2.75
CA PRO A 139 -6.11 16.50 3.71
C PRO A 139 -5.06 17.60 3.58
N THR A 140 -4.55 18.07 4.72
CA THR A 140 -3.45 19.03 4.75
C THR A 140 -2.24 18.49 3.99
N PRO A 141 -1.63 19.25 3.08
CA PRO A 141 -0.39 18.82 2.43
C PRO A 141 0.74 18.52 3.43
N GLY A 142 1.46 17.43 3.19
CA GLY A 142 2.53 16.98 4.08
C GLY A 142 3.45 15.92 3.48
N LYS A 143 4.35 15.39 4.31
CA LYS A 143 5.25 14.28 3.99
C LYS A 143 4.54 12.95 4.17
N CYS A 144 4.53 12.15 3.11
CA CYS A 144 3.90 10.84 3.07
C CYS A 144 4.96 9.74 2.94
N LEU A 145 4.93 8.79 3.87
CA LEU A 145 5.65 7.53 3.76
C LEU A 145 4.69 6.44 3.32
N ALA A 146 4.80 5.99 2.08
CA ALA A 146 3.95 4.92 1.55
C ALA A 146 4.61 3.55 1.67
N ILE A 147 3.85 2.56 2.13
CA ILE A 147 4.34 1.19 2.31
C ILE A 147 3.85 0.32 1.15
N SER A 148 4.80 -0.31 0.45
CA SER A 148 4.55 -1.27 -0.62
C SER A 148 5.45 -2.51 -0.44
N ASN A 149 5.29 -3.50 -1.31
CA ASN A 149 6.16 -4.67 -1.38
C ASN A 149 7.01 -4.59 -2.64
N GLN A 150 8.19 -5.21 -2.61
CA GLN A 150 8.93 -5.47 -3.84
C GLN A 150 8.13 -6.43 -4.76
N PRO A 151 8.24 -6.30 -6.09
CA PRO A 151 9.06 -5.35 -6.84
C PRO A 151 8.33 -4.00 -7.11
N TYR A 152 7.17 -3.78 -6.50
CA TYR A 152 6.25 -2.70 -6.83
C TYR A 152 6.57 -1.35 -6.19
N VAL A 153 7.60 -1.26 -5.34
CA VAL A 153 7.87 -0.06 -4.55
C VAL A 153 8.09 1.16 -5.45
N LEU A 154 8.99 1.06 -6.46
CA LEU A 154 9.27 2.16 -7.38
C LEU A 154 8.05 2.54 -8.26
N TYR A 155 7.28 1.54 -8.70
CA TYR A 155 6.06 1.79 -9.44
C TYR A 155 5.05 2.58 -8.60
N GLN A 156 4.80 2.15 -7.36
CA GLN A 156 3.84 2.83 -6.48
C GLN A 156 4.33 4.22 -6.06
N ASP A 157 5.62 4.40 -5.82
CA ASP A 157 6.23 5.72 -5.61
C ASP A 157 5.91 6.68 -6.77
N SER A 158 6.15 6.22 -8.01
CA SER A 158 5.86 6.99 -9.21
C SER A 158 4.36 7.28 -9.38
N VAL A 159 3.50 6.29 -9.11
CA VAL A 159 2.03 6.45 -9.14
C VAL A 159 1.59 7.54 -8.17
N LEU A 160 2.00 7.47 -6.90
CA LEU A 160 1.61 8.45 -5.89
C LEU A 160 2.12 9.86 -6.23
N LYS A 161 3.37 9.99 -6.69
CA LYS A 161 3.94 11.28 -7.16
C LYS A 161 3.24 11.84 -8.40
N THR A 162 2.49 11.02 -9.14
CA THR A 162 1.73 11.45 -10.32
C THR A 162 0.30 11.88 -9.98
N LEU A 163 -0.25 11.33 -8.89
CA LEU A 163 -1.64 11.53 -8.48
C LEU A 163 -1.77 12.60 -7.40
N LEU A 164 -0.87 12.61 -6.41
CA LEU A 164 -0.90 13.59 -5.34
C LEU A 164 -0.44 14.97 -5.82
N PRO A 165 -1.04 16.06 -5.30
CA PRO A 165 -0.59 17.42 -5.56
C PRO A 165 0.89 17.62 -5.21
N GLN A 166 1.57 18.53 -5.91
CA GLN A 166 3.00 18.81 -5.68
C GLN A 166 3.33 19.33 -4.27
N SER A 167 2.32 19.79 -3.54
CA SER A 167 2.44 20.19 -2.13
C SER A 167 2.66 19.00 -1.18
N PHE A 168 2.38 17.77 -1.61
CA PHE A 168 2.72 16.56 -0.88
C PHE A 168 4.12 16.06 -1.27
N ILE A 169 4.92 15.72 -0.26
CA ILE A 169 6.24 15.11 -0.45
C ILE A 169 6.11 13.62 -0.21
N VAL A 170 6.35 12.81 -1.24
CA VAL A 170 6.07 11.38 -1.18
C VAL A 170 7.34 10.57 -1.38
N GLU A 171 7.49 9.51 -0.59
CA GLU A 171 8.36 8.38 -0.92
C GLU A 171 7.64 7.07 -0.61
N ALA A 172 7.86 6.04 -1.45
CA ALA A 172 7.46 4.68 -1.12
C ALA A 172 8.65 3.82 -0.70
N VAL A 173 8.42 2.97 0.30
CA VAL A 173 9.40 2.06 0.89
C VAL A 173 8.85 0.64 0.94
N GLY A 174 9.74 -0.32 1.10
CA GLY A 174 9.35 -1.72 1.19
C GLY A 174 10.50 -2.63 1.60
N ALA A 175 10.15 -3.71 2.30
CA ALA A 175 11.08 -4.73 2.73
C ALA A 175 11.73 -5.45 1.54
N ARG A 176 12.91 -6.00 1.79
CA ARG A 176 13.60 -6.88 0.84
C ARG A 176 12.75 -8.11 0.55
N ASP A 177 12.71 -8.53 -0.72
CA ASP A 177 12.17 -9.82 -1.13
C ASP A 177 13.21 -10.62 -1.92
N GLY A 178 13.63 -11.75 -1.35
CA GLY A 178 14.65 -12.62 -1.93
C GLY A 178 14.13 -13.60 -2.98
N ASN A 179 12.81 -13.80 -3.08
CA ASN A 179 12.19 -14.86 -3.88
C ASN A 179 11.36 -14.28 -5.03
N MET A 180 11.96 -13.36 -5.79
CA MET A 180 11.26 -12.64 -6.85
C MET A 180 11.26 -13.39 -8.17
N ASN A 181 10.10 -13.49 -8.81
CA ASN A 181 9.99 -14.02 -10.17
C ASN A 181 10.43 -12.95 -11.19
N ILE A 182 11.26 -13.34 -12.16
CA ILE A 182 11.84 -12.42 -13.16
C ILE A 182 10.75 -11.84 -14.06
N ASP A 183 9.72 -12.63 -14.40
CA ASP A 183 8.58 -12.15 -15.20
C ASP A 183 7.88 -10.95 -14.53
N LEU A 184 7.68 -11.04 -13.21
CA LEU A 184 7.05 -10.03 -12.39
C LEU A 184 7.93 -8.80 -12.24
N CYS A 185 9.24 -8.98 -12.09
CA CYS A 185 10.20 -7.88 -12.12
C CYS A 185 10.12 -7.10 -13.44
N LEU A 186 10.10 -7.80 -14.58
CA LEU A 186 10.09 -7.17 -15.89
C LEU A 186 8.75 -6.48 -16.18
N ASP A 187 7.61 -7.10 -15.83
CA ASP A 187 6.29 -6.46 -15.93
C ASP A 187 6.22 -5.20 -15.06
N THR A 188 6.70 -5.28 -13.82
CA THR A 188 6.70 -4.14 -12.89
C THR A 188 7.63 -3.03 -13.35
N LEU A 189 8.80 -3.36 -13.92
CA LEU A 189 9.70 -2.38 -14.52
C LEU A 189 9.03 -1.69 -15.71
N ALA A 190 8.35 -2.43 -16.59
CA ALA A 190 7.63 -1.83 -17.72
C ALA A 190 6.53 -0.86 -17.24
N ARG A 191 5.77 -1.25 -16.20
CA ARG A 191 4.76 -0.37 -15.56
C ARG A 191 5.39 0.88 -14.97
N PHE A 192 6.52 0.73 -14.28
CA PHE A 192 7.26 1.85 -13.70
C PHE A 192 7.73 2.82 -14.78
N LEU A 193 8.36 2.33 -15.85
CA LEU A 193 8.82 3.18 -16.96
C LEU A 193 7.66 3.92 -17.65
N TYR A 194 6.54 3.24 -17.87
CA TYR A 194 5.33 3.85 -18.42
C TYR A 194 4.76 4.93 -17.50
N GLN A 195 4.74 4.68 -16.19
CA GLN A 195 4.27 5.65 -15.20
C GLN A 195 5.20 6.87 -15.12
N GLU A 196 6.51 6.67 -15.16
CA GLU A 196 7.49 7.77 -15.19
C GLU A 196 7.34 8.62 -16.44
N HIS A 197 7.06 8.01 -17.60
CA HIS A 197 6.75 8.76 -18.82
C HIS A 197 5.50 9.64 -18.65
N LYS A 198 4.43 9.12 -18.04
CA LYS A 198 3.24 9.92 -17.70
C LYS A 198 3.57 11.07 -16.75
N ARG A 199 4.35 10.79 -15.70
CA ARG A 199 4.74 11.78 -14.70
C ARG A 199 5.56 12.92 -15.30
N ALA A 200 6.52 12.58 -16.16
CA ALA A 200 7.33 13.56 -16.88
C ALA A 200 6.48 14.43 -17.82
N SER A 201 5.43 13.87 -18.42
CA SER A 201 4.54 14.59 -19.35
C SER A 201 3.51 15.50 -18.66
N LYS A 202 3.32 15.36 -17.34
CA LYS A 202 2.42 16.21 -16.53
C LYS A 202 3.11 17.45 -15.92
N LYS A 203 4.45 17.52 -16.00
CA LYS A 203 5.22 18.68 -15.55
C LYS A 203 5.19 19.79 -16.59
#